data_AF-A0A9P1ESE2-F1
#
_entry.id   AF-A0A9P1ESE2-F1
#
_cell.length_a   1.000
_cell.length_b   1.000
_cell.length_c   1.000
_cell.angle_alpha   90.00
_cell.angle_beta   90.00
_cell.angle_gamma   90.00
#
_symmetry.space_group_name_H-M   'P 1'
#
loop_
_entity.id
_entity.type
_entity.pdbx_description
1 polymer ?
#
loop_
_entity_poly.entity_id
_entity_poly.type
_entity_poly.pdbx_seq_one_letter_code
_entity_poly.pdbx_strand_id
1 'polypeptide(L)'
;MPPKSKSKDKKEKEGMTKTNRRKPQKSNNVTSEGQTPGDLIETLKNSKNKPVMYEHLKAQAAHQADGFLKNLELNRLPVPINERRRVKIDKDEEFYPGQYCKMENSEYTLLQAPSKASLKLIWKLITQDQTKIIVCLCHDEQISATEDSKCFPWFPTEVNQSLEVEQKKGKYTIVCKAKEGLSMGAVKYDLELSDSETVQETNTDDPNGPGPKTLVMTLYHMNAWSGTRPESGNPLELAQNVALFLKEINKAETNVLRKSMENFVPPVIIQSFDAIGRSAIAWVVLMLLKDVEKRECFDVPDLIKKLMKLRPGAISSYYHYVFTMAVALHIGKEMKWCEPDCEKALADLTAKFPERKLNEVGNLIIDTK
;
A
#
# COMPACT_ATOMS: atom_id res chain seq x y z
N MET A 1 -66.87 -38.36 43.35
CA MET A 1 -65.55 -37.69 43.29
C MET A 1 -65.48 -36.86 42.02
N PRO A 2 -64.88 -35.65 42.08
CA PRO A 2 -65.51 -34.42 41.60
C PRO A 2 -65.30 -34.13 40.10
N PRO A 3 -66.16 -33.29 39.50
CA PRO A 3 -66.01 -32.76 38.15
C PRO A 3 -65.13 -31.50 38.17
N LYS A 4 -64.42 -31.20 37.07
CA LYS A 4 -63.85 -29.87 36.86
C LYS A 4 -64.51 -29.18 35.67
N SER A 5 -65.13 -28.07 36.04
CA SER A 5 -65.89 -27.10 35.28
C SER A 5 -65.05 -26.30 34.28
N LYS A 6 -65.69 -25.95 33.16
CA LYS A 6 -65.32 -24.81 32.33
C LYS A 6 -65.49 -23.52 33.11
N SER A 7 -64.56 -22.58 32.96
CA SER A 7 -64.82 -21.15 33.08
C SER A 7 -63.89 -20.40 32.14
N LYS A 8 -64.49 -19.66 31.20
CA LYS A 8 -63.86 -18.58 30.44
C LYS A 8 -63.83 -17.38 31.38
N ASP A 9 -62.71 -16.66 31.42
CA ASP A 9 -62.79 -15.22 31.60
C ASP A 9 -61.69 -14.46 30.87
N LYS A 10 -62.11 -13.28 30.42
CA LYS A 10 -61.54 -12.35 29.46
C LYS A 10 -60.83 -11.24 30.25
N LYS A 11 -59.62 -10.83 29.85
CA LYS A 11 -59.03 -9.49 30.11
C LYS A 11 -57.71 -9.39 29.35
N GLU A 12 -57.68 -8.66 28.24
CA GLU A 12 -57.33 -7.23 28.13
C GLU A 12 -55.88 -6.89 28.50
N LYS A 13 -55.27 -6.21 27.53
CA LYS A 13 -53.89 -5.74 27.42
C LYS A 13 -53.59 -4.71 28.52
N GLU A 14 -52.37 -4.72 29.05
CA GLU A 14 -51.43 -3.60 28.87
C GLU A 14 -50.03 -3.90 29.45
N GLY A 15 -49.04 -3.39 28.72
CA GLY A 15 -47.67 -3.02 29.11
C GLY A 15 -46.92 -3.80 30.18
N MET A 16 -45.89 -4.56 29.77
CA MET A 16 -44.57 -4.47 30.42
C MET A 16 -43.46 -5.02 29.53
N THR A 17 -42.49 -4.14 29.32
CA THR A 17 -41.15 -4.27 28.75
C THR A 17 -40.48 -5.63 28.99
N LYS A 18 -40.21 -6.37 27.90
CA LYS A 18 -39.25 -7.49 27.91
C LYS A 18 -37.92 -7.04 27.29
N THR A 19 -36.96 -6.87 28.18
CA THR A 19 -35.53 -6.81 27.92
C THR A 19 -35.08 -8.02 27.12
N ASN A 20 -34.58 -7.79 25.89
CA ASN A 20 -33.99 -8.84 25.07
C ASN A 20 -32.62 -9.25 25.64
N ARG A 21 -32.64 -10.35 26.39
CA ARG A 21 -31.48 -11.10 26.86
C ARG A 21 -30.67 -11.57 25.63
N ARG A 22 -29.59 -10.85 25.31
CA ARG A 22 -28.58 -11.26 24.31
C ARG A 22 -28.07 -12.66 24.68
N LYS A 23 -28.20 -13.61 23.76
CA LYS A 23 -27.49 -14.89 23.82
C LYS A 23 -25.98 -14.60 23.80
N PRO A 24 -25.17 -15.29 24.62
CA PRO A 24 -23.73 -15.08 24.63
C PRO A 24 -23.15 -15.54 23.29
N GLN A 25 -22.56 -14.59 22.58
CA GLN A 25 -21.78 -14.82 21.37
C GLN A 25 -20.50 -15.55 21.82
N LYS A 26 -20.33 -16.81 21.41
CA LYS A 26 -19.10 -17.56 21.66
C LYS A 26 -17.93 -16.76 21.09
N SER A 27 -17.05 -16.31 21.98
CA SER A 27 -15.74 -15.78 21.64
C SER A 27 -14.88 -16.94 21.14
N ASN A 28 -14.81 -17.11 19.82
CA ASN A 28 -13.74 -17.91 19.22
C ASN A 28 -12.47 -17.06 19.23
N ASN A 29 -11.78 -17.05 20.37
CA ASN A 29 -10.34 -16.87 20.38
C ASN A 29 -9.76 -18.16 19.79
N VAL A 30 -9.61 -18.19 18.47
CA VAL A 30 -8.78 -19.15 17.76
C VAL A 30 -7.75 -18.29 17.04
N THR A 31 -6.49 -18.51 17.39
CA THR A 31 -5.31 -18.10 16.63
C THR A 31 -5.60 -18.29 15.14
N SER A 32 -5.53 -17.22 14.34
CA SER A 32 -5.88 -17.28 12.92
C SER A 32 -4.86 -18.15 12.18
N GLU A 33 -5.17 -19.43 12.03
CA GLU A 33 -4.68 -20.20 10.90
C GLU A 33 -5.17 -19.46 9.66
N GLY A 34 -4.24 -18.80 8.96
CA GLY A 34 -4.56 -17.96 7.80
C GLY A 34 -5.18 -18.79 6.67
N GLN A 35 -5.85 -18.11 5.74
CA GLN A 35 -6.46 -18.77 4.59
C GLN A 35 -5.39 -19.33 3.63
N THR A 36 -5.57 -20.57 3.14
CA THR A 36 -4.72 -21.10 2.06
C THR A 36 -5.13 -20.52 0.69
N PRO A 37 -4.26 -20.55 -0.34
CA PRO A 37 -4.67 -20.11 -1.68
C PRO A 37 -5.88 -20.89 -2.22
N GLY A 38 -5.99 -22.18 -1.91
CA GLY A 38 -7.11 -23.03 -2.32
C GLY A 38 -8.44 -22.58 -1.72
N ASP A 39 -8.44 -22.26 -0.43
CA ASP A 39 -9.63 -21.76 0.29
C ASP A 39 -10.09 -20.41 -0.27
N LEU A 40 -9.13 -19.53 -0.60
CA LEU A 40 -9.42 -18.23 -1.20
C LEU A 40 -10.04 -18.42 -2.58
N ILE A 41 -9.49 -19.32 -3.39
CA ILE A 41 -10.00 -19.61 -4.73
C ILE A 41 -11.41 -20.23 -4.65
N GLU A 42 -11.68 -21.15 -3.72
CA GLU A 42 -13.02 -21.67 -3.47
C GLU A 42 -14.03 -20.56 -3.15
N THR A 43 -13.60 -19.60 -2.33
CA THR A 43 -14.41 -18.42 -1.99
C THR A 43 -14.67 -17.54 -3.22
N LEU A 44 -13.67 -17.37 -4.09
CA LEU A 44 -13.76 -16.58 -5.33
C LEU A 44 -14.55 -17.27 -6.45
N LYS A 45 -14.67 -18.61 -6.46
CA LYS A 45 -15.45 -19.38 -7.45
C LYS A 45 -16.94 -18.99 -7.43
N ASN A 46 -17.48 -18.58 -6.28
CA ASN A 46 -18.83 -18.04 -6.21
C ASN A 46 -18.85 -16.54 -6.55
N SER A 47 -19.28 -16.22 -7.77
CA SER A 47 -19.31 -14.83 -8.26
C SER A 47 -20.17 -13.87 -7.42
N LYS A 48 -21.11 -14.36 -6.62
CA LYS A 48 -21.89 -13.53 -5.67
C LYS A 48 -21.07 -13.11 -4.44
N ASN A 49 -20.00 -13.84 -4.12
CA ASN A 49 -19.18 -13.58 -2.94
C ASN A 49 -18.16 -12.47 -3.16
N LYS A 50 -17.69 -12.23 -4.40
CA LYS A 50 -16.63 -11.22 -4.67
C LYS A 50 -17.01 -9.78 -4.25
N PRO A 51 -18.20 -9.25 -4.61
CA PRO A 51 -18.61 -7.93 -4.15
C PRO A 51 -18.93 -7.91 -2.66
N VAL A 52 -19.49 -9.01 -2.14
CA VAL A 52 -19.79 -9.15 -0.71
C VAL A 52 -18.52 -9.11 0.12
N MET A 53 -17.44 -9.80 -0.28
CA MET A 53 -16.14 -9.72 0.39
C MET A 53 -15.60 -8.28 0.41
N TYR A 54 -15.69 -7.58 -0.72
CA TYR A 54 -15.27 -6.18 -0.80
C TYR A 54 -16.05 -5.27 0.16
N GLU A 55 -17.38 -5.43 0.24
CA GLU A 55 -18.21 -4.69 1.21
C GLU A 55 -17.85 -5.01 2.67
N HIS A 56 -17.47 -6.25 2.97
CA HIS A 56 -17.01 -6.64 4.31
C HIS A 56 -15.60 -6.12 4.66
N LEU A 57 -14.82 -5.68 3.65
CA LEU A 57 -13.50 -5.06 3.85
C LEU A 57 -13.58 -3.57 4.18
N LYS A 58 -14.70 -2.89 3.89
CA LYS A 58 -14.93 -1.48 4.25
C LYS A 58 -14.93 -1.32 5.78
N ALA A 59 -13.74 -1.19 6.35
CA ALA A 59 -13.58 -0.89 7.76
C ALA A 59 -14.09 0.54 8.02
N GLN A 60 -15.16 0.67 8.81
CA GLN A 60 -15.58 1.92 9.41
C GLN A 60 -14.69 2.21 10.63
N ALA A 61 -13.43 2.55 10.41
CA ALA A 61 -12.60 3.09 11.48
C ALA A 61 -12.77 4.61 11.49
N ALA A 62 -13.30 5.13 12.59
CA ALA A 62 -13.26 6.57 12.84
C ALA A 62 -11.80 6.97 13.06
N HIS A 63 -11.26 7.81 12.17
CA HIS A 63 -9.92 8.33 12.29
C HIS A 63 -9.99 9.81 12.67
N GLN A 64 -9.18 10.22 13.65
CA GLN A 64 -8.85 11.63 13.81
C GLN A 64 -8.07 12.07 12.57
N ALA A 65 -8.42 13.23 12.02
CA ALA A 65 -7.87 13.75 10.77
C ALA A 65 -7.50 15.24 10.86
N ASP A 66 -7.29 15.76 12.07
CA ASP A 66 -7.09 17.19 12.30
C ASP A 66 -5.85 17.74 11.58
N GLY A 67 -4.76 16.96 11.54
CA GLY A 67 -3.54 17.32 10.81
C GLY A 67 -3.76 17.29 9.30
N PHE A 68 -4.43 16.26 8.79
CA PHE A 68 -4.85 16.19 7.38
C PHE A 68 -5.73 17.38 6.97
N LEU A 69 -6.76 17.71 7.74
CA LEU A 69 -7.68 18.82 7.44
C LEU A 69 -6.99 20.19 7.47
N LYS A 70 -6.05 20.40 8.41
CA LYS A 70 -5.26 21.64 8.49
C LYS A 70 -4.30 21.82 7.32
N ASN A 71 -3.87 20.73 6.70
CA ASN A 71 -2.86 20.73 5.64
C ASN A 71 -3.45 20.26 4.29
N LEU A 72 -4.76 20.42 4.08
CA LEU A 72 -5.45 19.88 2.89
C LEU A 72 -4.81 20.38 1.59
N GLU A 73 -4.37 21.63 1.55
CA GLU A 73 -3.69 22.26 0.40
C GLU A 73 -2.29 21.68 0.10
N LEU A 74 -1.65 21.04 1.08
CA LEU A 74 -0.35 20.39 0.91
C LEU A 74 -0.48 18.95 0.39
N ASN A 75 -1.71 18.44 0.28
CA ASN A 75 -1.97 17.13 -0.31
C ASN A 75 -2.15 17.26 -1.82
N ARG A 76 -1.60 16.32 -2.58
CA ARG A 76 -1.86 16.23 -4.03
C ARG A 76 -3.30 15.81 -4.29
N LEU A 77 -3.78 14.85 -3.52
CA LEU A 77 -5.16 14.40 -3.52
C LEU A 77 -5.68 14.39 -2.08
N PRO A 78 -6.97 14.71 -1.86
CA PRO A 78 -7.57 14.77 -0.54
C PRO A 78 -7.80 13.37 0.06
N VAL A 79 -6.72 12.63 0.26
CA VAL A 79 -6.71 11.26 0.77
C VAL A 79 -6.45 11.29 2.27
N PRO A 80 -7.42 10.88 3.11
CA PRO A 80 -7.29 10.95 4.56
C PRO A 80 -6.07 10.18 5.07
N ILE A 81 -5.45 10.65 6.15
CA ILE A 81 -4.30 10.02 6.80
C ILE A 81 -4.66 9.70 8.25
N ASN A 82 -4.17 8.56 8.74
CA ASN A 82 -4.25 8.22 10.15
C ASN A 82 -3.19 9.00 10.94
N GLU A 83 -3.61 10.01 11.70
CA GLU A 83 -2.74 10.92 12.46
C GLU A 83 -1.72 10.22 13.36
N ARG A 84 -2.07 9.05 13.93
CA ARG A 84 -1.17 8.33 14.84
C ARG A 84 0.05 7.74 14.14
N ARG A 85 -0.02 7.59 12.82
CA ARG A 85 1.00 6.89 12.02
C ARG A 85 1.46 7.73 10.84
N ARG A 86 1.03 8.99 10.74
CA ARG A 86 1.40 9.82 9.59
C ARG A 86 2.90 10.08 9.61
N VAL A 87 3.44 10.42 8.45
CA VAL A 87 4.82 10.89 8.36
C VAL A 87 4.97 12.20 9.14
N LYS A 88 6.06 12.30 9.89
CA LYS A 88 6.46 13.48 10.66
C LYS A 88 7.89 13.83 10.24
N ILE A 89 8.06 15.04 9.70
CA ILE A 89 9.35 15.55 9.23
C ILE A 89 9.84 16.61 10.20
N ASP A 90 11.13 16.54 10.53
CA ASP A 90 11.68 17.09 11.77
C ASP A 90 10.77 16.68 12.93
N LYS A 91 10.69 17.34 14.06
CA LYS A 91 9.85 16.84 15.16
C LYS A 91 8.38 17.22 14.97
N ASP A 92 7.83 16.88 13.80
CA ASP A 92 6.47 17.21 13.36
C ASP A 92 6.27 18.67 12.94
N GLU A 93 7.32 19.31 12.40
CA GLU A 93 7.29 20.73 11.99
C GLU A 93 6.76 20.91 10.56
N GLU A 94 6.99 19.93 9.69
CA GLU A 94 6.59 19.96 8.28
C GLU A 94 5.63 18.81 7.97
N PHE A 95 4.52 19.11 7.29
CA PHE A 95 3.55 18.11 6.87
C PHE A 95 3.93 17.53 5.51
N TYR A 96 3.93 16.21 5.41
CA TYR A 96 4.05 15.50 4.14
C TYR A 96 2.95 14.45 4.01
N PRO A 97 2.27 14.34 2.85
CA PRO A 97 1.15 13.42 2.66
C PRO A 97 1.63 11.96 2.57
N GLY A 98 1.89 11.35 3.73
CA GLY A 98 2.41 10.00 3.85
C GLY A 98 2.01 9.27 5.14
N GLN A 99 2.12 7.95 5.11
CA GLN A 99 1.72 7.06 6.20
C GLN A 99 2.74 5.94 6.42
N TYR A 100 3.20 5.77 7.66
CA TYR A 100 3.92 4.57 8.07
C TYR A 100 2.96 3.37 8.22
N CYS A 101 3.21 2.33 7.45
CA CYS A 101 2.41 1.10 7.40
C CYS A 101 3.29 -0.08 7.82
N LYS A 102 3.37 -0.28 9.14
CA LYS A 102 4.14 -1.36 9.77
C LYS A 102 3.28 -2.60 10.00
N MET A 103 3.81 -3.75 9.62
CA MET A 103 3.28 -5.07 9.97
C MET A 103 4.43 -5.99 10.36
N GLU A 104 4.34 -6.55 11.57
CA GLU A 104 5.41 -7.36 12.17
C GLU A 104 6.76 -6.60 12.18
N ASN A 105 7.79 -7.18 11.58
CA ASN A 105 9.14 -6.63 11.49
C ASN A 105 9.39 -5.86 10.19
N SER A 106 8.35 -5.62 9.37
CA SER A 106 8.47 -4.88 8.11
C SER A 106 7.74 -3.55 8.21
N GLU A 107 8.41 -2.48 7.79
CA GLU A 107 7.86 -1.13 7.78
C GLU A 107 8.00 -0.52 6.39
N TYR A 108 6.88 0.04 5.91
CA TYR A 108 6.82 0.74 4.64
C TYR A 108 6.25 2.13 4.87
N THR A 109 6.71 3.07 4.07
CA THR A 109 6.17 4.44 4.08
C THR A 109 5.45 4.68 2.77
N LEU A 110 4.12 4.79 2.82
CA LEU A 110 3.29 5.04 1.64
C LEU A 110 3.13 6.53 1.43
N LEU A 111 3.60 7.04 0.29
CA LEU A 111 3.70 8.48 0.01
C LEU A 111 2.89 8.88 -1.23
N GLN A 112 2.21 10.03 -1.17
CA GLN A 112 1.70 10.67 -2.38
C GLN A 112 2.87 11.24 -3.20
N ALA A 113 2.64 11.41 -4.50
CA ALA A 113 3.63 11.95 -5.41
C ALA A 113 4.07 13.37 -5.00
N PRO A 114 5.38 13.65 -4.92
CA PRO A 114 5.86 14.98 -4.53
C PRO A 114 5.44 16.04 -5.54
N SER A 115 5.12 17.23 -5.05
CA SER A 115 5.04 18.46 -5.85
C SER A 115 6.39 19.17 -5.85
N LYS A 116 6.50 20.26 -6.63
CA LYS A 116 7.68 21.12 -6.60
C LYS A 116 7.92 21.68 -5.19
N ALA A 117 6.86 22.08 -4.49
CA ALA A 117 6.92 22.61 -3.13
C ALA A 117 7.36 21.56 -2.10
N SER A 118 7.03 20.28 -2.32
CA SER A 118 7.37 19.20 -1.40
C SER A 118 8.65 18.43 -1.77
N LEU A 119 9.39 18.87 -2.79
CA LEU A 119 10.62 18.21 -3.26
C LEU A 119 11.66 18.07 -2.14
N LYS A 120 11.85 19.12 -1.35
CA LYS A 120 12.76 19.10 -0.21
C LYS A 120 12.33 18.08 0.85
N LEU A 121 11.03 17.98 1.09
CA LEU A 121 10.47 17.17 2.16
C LEU A 121 10.66 15.68 1.91
N ILE A 122 10.52 15.21 0.67
CA ILE A 122 10.74 13.80 0.35
C ILE A 122 12.21 13.39 0.57
N TRP A 123 13.18 14.23 0.18
CA TRP A 123 14.60 13.95 0.39
C TRP A 123 15.00 13.99 1.87
N LYS A 124 14.41 14.93 2.61
CA LYS A 124 14.58 15.00 4.06
C LYS A 124 14.04 13.77 4.77
N LEU A 125 12.87 13.27 4.36
CA LEU A 125 12.30 12.02 4.85
C LEU A 125 13.21 10.81 4.55
N ILE A 126 13.72 10.71 3.32
CA ILE A 126 14.66 9.65 2.90
C ILE A 126 15.91 9.64 3.79
N THR A 127 16.47 10.81 4.08
CA THR A 127 17.64 10.96 4.96
C THR A 127 17.30 10.62 6.41
N GLN A 128 16.18 11.14 6.93
CA GLN A 128 15.68 10.89 8.30
C GLN A 128 15.50 9.39 8.56
N ASP A 129 14.85 8.69 7.63
CA ASP A 129 14.53 7.27 7.75
C ASP A 129 15.68 6.36 7.29
N GLN A 130 16.80 6.95 6.82
CA GLN A 130 17.95 6.25 6.24
C GLN A 130 17.56 5.23 5.14
N THR A 131 16.55 5.59 4.34
CA THR A 131 15.92 4.70 3.36
C THR A 131 16.94 4.16 2.37
N LYS A 132 16.93 2.83 2.19
CA LYS A 132 17.80 2.13 1.23
C LYS A 132 17.10 1.72 -0.05
N ILE A 133 15.78 1.58 0.00
CA ILE A 133 14.96 1.15 -1.14
C ILE A 133 13.78 2.11 -1.30
N ILE A 134 13.62 2.61 -2.51
CA ILE A 134 12.49 3.47 -2.90
C ILE A 134 11.78 2.81 -4.08
N VAL A 135 10.45 2.81 -4.06
CA VAL A 135 9.59 2.32 -5.13
C VAL A 135 8.75 3.48 -5.65
N CYS A 136 9.02 3.93 -6.87
CA CYS A 136 8.22 4.90 -7.61
C CYS A 136 7.24 4.17 -8.53
N LEU A 137 5.95 4.40 -8.32
CA LEU A 137 4.86 3.81 -9.08
C LEU A 137 4.06 4.88 -9.84
N CYS A 138 4.67 6.02 -10.14
CA CYS A 138 4.07 7.01 -11.05
C CYS A 138 4.29 6.58 -12.50
N HIS A 139 3.22 6.64 -13.30
CA HIS A 139 3.30 6.44 -14.74
C HIS A 139 3.96 7.67 -15.39
N ASP A 140 4.59 7.51 -16.56
CA ASP A 140 5.29 8.61 -17.24
C ASP A 140 4.37 9.81 -17.50
N GLU A 141 3.13 9.57 -17.91
CA GLU A 141 2.13 10.63 -18.13
C GLU A 141 1.76 11.40 -16.85
N GLN A 142 2.06 10.86 -15.67
CA GLN A 142 1.81 11.50 -14.38
C GLN A 142 3.03 12.25 -13.86
N ILE A 143 4.12 12.37 -14.64
CA ILE A 143 5.34 13.09 -14.25
C ILE A 143 5.48 14.34 -15.13
N SER A 144 5.69 15.50 -14.50
CA SER A 144 5.94 16.76 -15.22
C SER A 144 6.67 17.77 -14.33
N ALA A 145 7.60 18.51 -14.91
CA ALA A 145 8.27 19.64 -14.26
C ALA A 145 7.45 20.94 -14.30
N THR A 146 6.44 21.01 -15.18
CA THR A 146 5.70 22.23 -15.48
C THR A 146 4.23 22.17 -15.05
N GLU A 147 3.65 20.98 -14.96
CA GLU A 147 2.26 20.79 -14.52
C GLU A 147 2.21 20.43 -13.04
N ASP A 148 1.79 21.36 -12.18
CA ASP A 148 1.72 21.14 -10.73
C ASP A 148 0.75 20.01 -10.33
N SER A 149 -0.24 19.71 -11.17
CA SER A 149 -1.17 18.59 -10.99
C SER A 149 -0.49 17.22 -11.10
N LYS A 150 0.71 17.15 -11.69
CA LYS A 150 1.50 15.93 -11.90
C LYS A 150 2.62 15.79 -10.86
N CYS A 151 3.15 14.57 -10.73
CA CYS A 151 4.33 14.27 -9.94
C CYS A 151 5.51 15.09 -10.47
N PHE A 152 6.14 15.85 -9.59
CA PHE A 152 7.35 16.57 -9.96
C PHE A 152 8.50 15.56 -10.17
N PRO A 153 9.36 15.71 -11.20
CA PRO A 153 10.53 14.87 -11.37
C PRO A 153 11.52 15.14 -10.24
N TRP A 154 11.58 14.21 -9.29
CA TRP A 154 12.20 14.45 -7.99
C TRP A 154 13.52 13.69 -7.79
N PHE A 155 13.98 12.92 -8.78
CA PHE A 155 15.26 12.20 -8.78
C PHE A 155 15.90 12.24 -10.18
N PRO A 156 17.23 12.15 -10.29
CA PRO A 156 17.93 12.07 -11.58
C PRO A 156 17.68 10.72 -12.26
N THR A 157 17.44 10.73 -13.58
CA THR A 157 17.10 9.53 -14.37
C THR A 157 18.19 9.12 -15.36
N GLU A 158 19.23 9.93 -15.53
CA GLU A 158 20.37 9.61 -16.40
C GLU A 158 21.65 9.39 -15.58
N VAL A 159 22.51 8.48 -16.04
CA VAL A 159 23.76 8.16 -15.35
C VAL A 159 24.66 9.39 -15.27
N ASN A 160 25.21 9.65 -14.09
CA ASN A 160 25.97 10.84 -13.69
C ASN A 160 25.17 12.16 -13.67
N GLN A 161 23.87 12.14 -13.95
CA GLN A 161 23.02 13.30 -13.72
C GLN A 161 22.91 13.56 -12.21
N SER A 162 23.03 14.83 -11.84
CA SER A 162 22.80 15.30 -10.48
C SER A 162 21.51 16.12 -10.36
N LEU A 163 20.88 16.03 -9.20
CA LEU A 163 19.81 16.89 -8.75
C LEU A 163 20.26 17.58 -7.46
N GLU A 164 20.16 18.90 -7.41
CA GLU A 164 20.44 19.69 -6.21
C GLU A 164 19.13 20.18 -5.59
N VAL A 165 19.02 20.03 -4.26
CA VAL A 165 17.84 20.46 -3.50
C VAL A 165 18.28 21.31 -2.33
N GLU A 166 17.94 22.59 -2.39
CA GLU A 166 18.29 23.58 -1.36
C GLU A 166 17.65 23.24 -0.01
N GLN A 167 18.43 23.37 1.06
CA GLN A 167 17.99 23.20 2.44
C GLN A 167 17.93 24.54 3.18
N LYS A 168 17.56 24.51 4.47
CA LYS A 168 17.63 25.73 5.30
C LYS A 168 19.11 26.14 5.50
N LYS A 169 20.02 25.17 5.60
CA LYS A 169 21.47 25.40 5.56
C LYS A 169 22.05 24.42 4.54
N GLY A 170 22.83 24.88 3.57
CA GLY A 170 23.38 23.98 2.54
C GLY A 170 22.33 23.30 1.63
N LYS A 171 22.67 22.14 1.06
CA LYS A 171 21.90 21.46 0.00
C LYS A 171 22.07 19.94 0.05
N TYR A 172 21.07 19.23 -0.46
CA TYR A 172 21.21 17.83 -0.87
C TYR A 172 21.71 17.76 -2.30
N THR A 173 22.65 16.84 -2.57
CA THR A 173 23.07 16.49 -3.93
C THR A 173 22.80 15.01 -4.15
N ILE A 174 21.94 14.73 -5.13
CA ILE A 174 21.55 13.36 -5.49
C ILE A 174 22.14 13.06 -6.86
N VAL A 175 22.89 11.97 -6.97
CA VAL A 175 23.53 11.56 -8.23
C VAL A 175 23.06 10.17 -8.61
N CYS A 176 22.62 10.01 -9.87
CA CYS A 176 22.35 8.68 -10.43
C CYS A 176 23.68 8.03 -10.85
N LYS A 177 24.05 6.94 -10.19
CA LYS A 177 25.30 6.21 -10.43
C LYS A 177 25.13 5.09 -11.46
N ALA A 178 23.96 4.48 -11.50
CA ALA A 178 23.63 3.45 -12.48
C ALA A 178 22.15 3.49 -12.85
N LYS A 179 21.85 3.03 -14.06
CA LYS A 179 20.51 2.88 -14.62
C LYS A 179 20.41 1.54 -15.32
N GLU A 180 19.42 0.73 -14.95
CA GLU A 180 19.21 -0.61 -15.46
C GLU A 180 17.75 -0.78 -15.87
N GLY A 181 17.48 -1.04 -17.15
CA GLY A 181 16.14 -1.38 -17.62
C GLY A 181 15.80 -2.81 -17.22
N LEU A 182 14.61 -3.01 -16.64
CA LEU A 182 14.09 -4.31 -16.25
C LEU A 182 13.07 -4.81 -17.27
N SER A 183 13.02 -6.12 -17.50
CA SER A 183 12.19 -6.74 -18.54
C SER A 183 10.68 -6.54 -18.38
N MET A 184 10.21 -6.22 -17.18
CA MET A 184 8.79 -6.04 -16.87
C MET A 184 8.27 -4.60 -17.03
N GLY A 185 8.96 -3.75 -17.81
CA GLY A 185 8.55 -2.35 -18.02
C GLY A 185 8.82 -1.48 -16.79
N ALA A 186 9.97 -1.69 -16.15
CA ALA A 186 10.43 -0.92 -15.01
C ALA A 186 11.91 -0.56 -15.20
N VAL A 187 12.38 0.42 -14.43
CA VAL A 187 13.78 0.86 -14.42
C VAL A 187 14.29 0.88 -13.00
N LYS A 188 15.51 0.41 -12.80
CA LYS A 188 16.23 0.47 -11.53
C LYS A 188 17.33 1.54 -11.63
N TYR A 189 17.44 2.35 -10.59
CA TYR A 189 18.45 3.39 -10.45
C TYR A 189 19.22 3.18 -9.15
N ASP A 190 20.54 3.24 -9.22
CA ASP A 190 21.37 3.33 -8.03
C ASP A 190 21.70 4.81 -7.79
N LEU A 191 21.25 5.33 -6.65
CA LEU A 191 21.36 6.74 -6.30
C LEU A 191 22.30 6.91 -5.10
N GLU A 192 23.06 8.00 -5.13
CA GLU A 192 23.91 8.44 -4.03
C GLU A 192 23.44 9.84 -3.61
N LEU A 193 23.09 9.99 -2.34
CA LEU A 193 22.71 11.26 -1.72
C LEU A 193 23.82 11.73 -0.78
N SER A 194 24.23 12.98 -0.95
CA SER A 194 25.16 13.70 -0.07
C SER A 194 24.47 14.90 0.55
N ASP A 195 24.66 15.12 1.85
CA ASP A 195 24.11 16.25 2.59
C ASP A 195 25.24 17.18 3.04
N SER A 196 25.31 18.37 2.45
CA SER A 196 26.39 19.32 2.77
C SER A 196 26.38 19.81 4.23
N GLU A 197 25.24 19.81 4.93
CA GLU A 197 25.21 20.20 6.35
C GLU A 197 26.03 19.20 7.18
N THR A 198 25.78 17.90 6.99
CA THR A 198 26.52 16.83 7.69
C THR A 198 28.01 16.81 7.34
N VAL A 199 28.36 17.21 6.12
CA VAL A 199 29.76 17.25 5.66
C VAL A 199 30.53 18.40 6.31
N GLN A 200 29.87 19.53 6.60
CA GLN A 200 30.49 20.66 7.29
C GLN A 200 30.77 20.37 8.77
N GLU A 201 29.92 19.58 9.44
CA GLU A 201 30.15 19.17 10.83
C GLU A 201 31.31 18.17 10.98
N THR A 202 31.61 17.37 9.94
CA THR A 202 32.70 16.38 9.96
C THR A 202 34.07 16.90 9.53
N ASN A 203 34.21 18.18 9.17
CA ASN A 203 35.48 18.75 8.68
C ASN A 203 36.06 19.80 9.65
N THR A 204 36.87 19.32 10.60
CA THR A 204 38.01 20.04 11.16
C THR A 204 39.18 19.05 11.36
N ASP A 205 40.14 19.08 10.43
CA ASP A 205 41.55 18.65 10.59
C ASP A 205 41.95 17.17 10.80
N ASP A 206 41.09 16.16 10.56
CA ASP A 206 41.54 14.75 10.55
C ASP A 206 41.61 14.16 9.11
N PRO A 207 42.81 13.94 8.54
CA PRO A 207 42.97 13.27 7.24
C PRO A 207 42.54 11.79 7.23
N ASN A 208 42.24 11.19 8.39
CA ASN A 208 41.61 9.87 8.53
C ASN A 208 40.14 9.94 8.98
N GLY A 209 39.54 11.14 9.04
CA GLY A 209 38.14 11.32 9.39
C GLY A 209 37.23 10.57 8.42
N PRO A 210 36.08 10.02 8.89
CA PRO A 210 35.11 9.43 7.99
C PRO A 210 34.69 10.50 6.98
N GLY A 211 34.88 10.21 5.69
CA GLY A 211 34.49 11.12 4.61
C GLY A 211 33.00 11.47 4.65
N PRO A 212 32.54 12.34 3.73
CA PRO A 212 31.14 12.75 3.62
C PRO A 212 30.19 11.57 3.84
N LYS A 213 29.27 11.66 4.80
CA LYS A 213 28.32 10.58 5.05
C LYS A 213 27.32 10.52 3.89
N THR A 214 27.64 9.68 2.91
CA THR A 214 26.77 9.47 1.75
C THR A 214 25.75 8.38 2.03
N LEU A 215 24.51 8.61 1.58
CA LEU A 215 23.44 7.63 1.61
C LEU A 215 23.31 7.01 0.22
N VAL A 216 23.70 5.74 0.10
CA VAL A 216 23.46 4.94 -1.10
C VAL A 216 22.11 4.23 -0.99
N MET A 217 21.32 4.31 -2.05
CA MET A 217 19.98 3.72 -2.14
C MET A 217 19.70 3.23 -3.56
N THR A 218 18.74 2.31 -3.67
CA THR A 218 18.24 1.83 -4.96
C THR A 218 16.79 2.27 -5.13
N LEU A 219 16.48 2.91 -6.25
CA LEU A 219 15.15 3.33 -6.65
C LEU A 219 14.64 2.44 -7.77
N TYR A 220 13.46 1.86 -7.57
CA TYR A 220 12.73 1.07 -8.55
C TYR A 220 11.56 1.88 -9.10
N HIS A 221 11.52 2.14 -10.40
CA HIS A 221 10.45 2.90 -11.04
C HIS A 221 9.68 2.01 -12.01
N MET A 222 8.43 1.68 -11.69
CA MET A 222 7.53 1.01 -12.62
C MET A 222 6.69 2.06 -13.37
N ASN A 223 7.25 2.57 -14.46
CA ASN A 223 6.64 3.65 -15.23
C ASN A 223 5.58 3.18 -16.22
N ALA A 224 5.53 1.88 -16.56
CA ALA A 224 4.53 1.31 -17.46
C ALA A 224 3.15 1.06 -16.82
N TRP A 225 2.99 1.26 -15.50
CA TRP A 225 1.75 0.97 -14.79
C TRP A 225 0.94 2.22 -14.47
N SER A 226 -0.10 2.50 -15.26
CA SER A 226 -1.01 3.65 -15.07
C SER A 226 -1.83 3.61 -13.76
N GLY A 227 -2.02 2.41 -13.18
CA GLY A 227 -2.88 2.21 -12.02
C GLY A 227 -4.38 2.21 -12.32
N THR A 228 -4.76 2.37 -13.59
CA THR A 228 -6.12 2.24 -14.11
C THR A 228 -6.23 1.00 -14.99
N ARG A 229 -7.47 0.65 -15.38
CA ARG A 229 -7.69 -0.42 -16.35
C ARG A 229 -7.03 -0.02 -17.68
N PRO A 230 -6.20 -0.89 -18.29
CA PRO A 230 -5.69 -0.64 -19.64
C PRO A 230 -6.85 -0.46 -20.62
N GLU A 231 -6.79 0.58 -21.45
CA GLU A 231 -7.78 0.81 -22.53
C GLU A 231 -7.66 -0.25 -23.62
N SER A 232 -6.45 -0.79 -23.80
CA SER A 232 -6.12 -1.89 -24.71
C SER A 232 -5.10 -2.82 -24.03
N GLY A 233 -4.96 -4.05 -24.56
CA GLY A 233 -4.04 -5.06 -24.03
C GLY A 233 -4.66 -6.00 -22.98
N ASN A 234 -3.84 -6.91 -22.46
CA ASN A 234 -4.28 -7.95 -21.52
C ASN A 234 -3.98 -7.52 -20.06
N PRO A 235 -5.00 -7.23 -19.22
CA PRO A 235 -4.79 -6.88 -17.81
C PRO A 235 -4.01 -7.94 -17.02
N LEU A 236 -4.06 -9.20 -17.48
CA LEU A 236 -3.30 -10.30 -16.88
C LEU A 236 -1.79 -10.12 -17.07
N GLU A 237 -1.35 -9.72 -18.26
CA GLU A 237 0.06 -9.48 -18.56
C GLU A 237 0.63 -8.36 -17.67
N LEU A 238 -0.13 -7.28 -17.50
CA LEU A 238 0.24 -6.21 -16.58
C LEU A 238 0.34 -6.70 -15.14
N ALA A 239 -0.60 -7.54 -14.68
CA ALA A 239 -0.53 -8.13 -13.34
C ALA A 239 0.69 -9.04 -13.16
N GLN A 240 1.09 -9.79 -14.20
CA GLN A 240 2.31 -10.60 -14.22
C GLN A 240 3.56 -9.71 -14.10
N ASN A 241 3.63 -8.64 -14.89
CA ASN A 241 4.74 -7.69 -14.85
C ASN A 241 4.86 -7.03 -13.47
N VAL A 242 3.74 -6.64 -12.84
CA VAL A 242 3.72 -6.09 -11.48
C VAL A 242 4.18 -7.14 -10.45
N ALA A 243 3.76 -8.39 -10.58
CA ALA A 243 4.23 -9.47 -9.70
C ALA A 243 5.74 -9.68 -9.79
N LEU A 244 6.29 -9.74 -11.00
CA LEU A 244 7.74 -9.88 -11.23
C LEU A 244 8.50 -8.68 -10.65
N PHE A 245 7.98 -7.46 -10.86
CA PHE A 245 8.58 -6.23 -10.33
C PHE A 245 8.66 -6.25 -8.80
N LEU A 246 7.56 -6.60 -8.12
CA LEU A 246 7.49 -6.64 -6.66
C LEU A 246 8.33 -7.78 -6.06
N LYS A 247 8.51 -8.89 -6.80
CA LYS A 247 9.48 -9.93 -6.41
C LYS A 247 10.92 -9.43 -6.42
N GLU A 248 11.31 -8.64 -7.42
CA GLU A 248 12.65 -8.06 -7.46
C GLU A 248 12.87 -7.08 -6.28
N ILE A 249 11.85 -6.30 -5.91
CA ILE A 249 11.89 -5.45 -4.71
C ILE A 249 12.03 -6.30 -3.44
N ASN A 250 11.24 -7.37 -3.27
CA ASN A 250 11.34 -8.26 -2.11
C ASN A 250 12.73 -8.90 -1.98
N LYS A 251 13.35 -9.29 -3.11
CA LYS A 251 14.71 -9.80 -3.16
C LYS A 251 15.73 -8.74 -2.71
N ALA A 252 15.59 -7.50 -3.19
CA ALA A 252 16.43 -6.38 -2.77
C ALA A 252 16.29 -6.09 -1.27
N GLU A 253 15.06 -6.05 -0.76
CA GLU A 253 14.78 -5.85 0.66
C GLU A 253 15.40 -6.95 1.52
N THR A 254 15.27 -8.22 1.09
CA THR A 254 15.88 -9.35 1.77
C THR A 254 17.42 -9.25 1.79
N ASN A 255 18.03 -8.76 0.70
CA ASN A 255 19.48 -8.54 0.64
C ASN A 255 19.94 -7.42 1.58
N VAL A 256 19.16 -6.34 1.71
CA VAL A 256 19.41 -5.28 2.71
C VAL A 256 19.31 -5.86 4.12
N LEU A 257 18.25 -6.63 4.41
CA LEU A 257 18.05 -7.26 5.71
C LEU A 257 19.21 -8.19 6.10
N ARG A 258 19.69 -9.03 5.16
CA ARG A 258 20.81 -9.95 5.39
C ARG A 258 22.14 -9.24 5.65
N LYS A 259 22.33 -8.04 5.10
CA LYS A 259 23.53 -7.21 5.28
C LYS A 259 23.44 -6.29 6.50
N SER A 260 22.23 -6.04 7.01
CA SER A 260 22.06 -5.24 8.22
C SER A 260 22.53 -6.06 9.42
N MET A 261 23.71 -5.71 9.95
CA MET A 261 24.18 -6.20 11.25
C MET A 261 23.51 -5.44 12.40
N GLU A 262 22.72 -4.42 12.10
CA GLU A 262 22.09 -3.53 13.06
C GLU A 262 20.67 -4.01 13.38
N ASN A 263 20.25 -3.84 14.64
CA ASN A 263 18.87 -4.09 15.09
C ASN A 263 17.82 -3.16 14.44
N PHE A 264 18.22 -2.40 13.42
CA PHE A 264 17.41 -1.45 12.67
C PHE A 264 17.28 -1.92 11.22
N VAL A 265 16.04 -1.95 10.72
CA VAL A 265 15.73 -2.21 9.32
C VAL A 265 15.09 -0.93 8.79
N PRO A 266 15.78 -0.18 7.91
CA PRO A 266 15.24 1.05 7.34
C PRO A 266 13.92 0.76 6.60
N PRO A 267 12.91 1.63 6.73
CA PRO A 267 11.64 1.44 6.03
C PRO A 267 11.82 1.59 4.52
N VAL A 268 11.04 0.82 3.76
CA VAL A 268 10.96 0.94 2.30
C VAL A 268 9.94 2.02 1.95
N ILE A 269 10.33 3.01 1.15
CA ILE A 269 9.40 4.02 0.66
C ILE A 269 8.67 3.50 -0.57
N ILE A 270 7.33 3.59 -0.59
CA ILE A 270 6.49 3.27 -1.75
C ILE A 270 5.67 4.50 -2.12
N GLN A 271 6.11 5.20 -3.16
CA GLN A 271 5.49 6.39 -3.68
C GLN A 271 4.64 6.05 -4.90
N SER A 272 3.36 6.44 -4.89
CA SER A 272 2.51 6.47 -6.08
C SER A 272 1.77 7.80 -6.13
N PHE A 273 0.96 8.02 -7.16
CA PHE A 273 0.26 9.31 -7.30
C PHE A 273 -0.64 9.64 -6.10
N ASP A 274 -1.44 8.67 -5.64
CA ASP A 274 -2.43 8.83 -4.55
C ASP A 274 -2.04 8.14 -3.22
N ALA A 275 -1.04 7.27 -3.25
CA ALA A 275 -0.61 6.43 -2.14
C ALA A 275 -1.66 5.45 -1.58
N ILE A 276 -2.78 5.22 -2.29
CA ILE A 276 -3.88 4.33 -1.86
C ILE A 276 -4.31 3.31 -2.91
N GLY A 277 -3.95 3.53 -4.19
CA GLY A 277 -4.08 2.54 -5.25
C GLY A 277 -2.81 1.70 -5.36
N ARG A 278 -1.93 2.04 -6.30
CA ARG A 278 -0.71 1.27 -6.61
C ARG A 278 0.20 1.03 -5.41
N SER A 279 0.43 2.04 -4.57
CA SER A 279 1.22 1.87 -3.34
C SER A 279 0.60 0.85 -2.38
N ALA A 280 -0.72 0.81 -2.28
CA ALA A 280 -1.42 -0.13 -1.41
C ALA A 280 -1.35 -1.56 -1.95
N ILE A 281 -1.49 -1.73 -3.27
CA ILE A 281 -1.30 -3.02 -3.94
C ILE A 281 0.13 -3.54 -3.71
N ALA A 282 1.13 -2.67 -3.90
CA ALA A 282 2.53 -3.01 -3.66
C ALA A 282 2.76 -3.45 -2.20
N TRP A 283 2.22 -2.71 -1.23
CA TRP A 283 2.30 -3.08 0.19
C TRP A 283 1.70 -4.46 0.47
N VAL A 284 0.48 -4.73 -0.02
CA VAL A 284 -0.21 -6.02 0.20
C VAL A 284 0.61 -7.17 -0.39
N VAL A 285 1.11 -7.00 -1.60
CA VAL A 285 1.87 -8.04 -2.30
C VAL A 285 3.23 -8.28 -1.65
N LEU A 286 3.93 -7.22 -1.20
CA LEU A 286 5.19 -7.38 -0.47
C LEU A 286 4.98 -8.09 0.87
N MET A 287 3.88 -7.81 1.57
CA MET A 287 3.48 -8.57 2.77
C MET A 287 3.13 -10.01 2.47
N LEU A 288 2.40 -10.25 1.38
CA LEU A 288 2.10 -11.60 0.93
C LEU A 288 3.36 -12.40 0.65
N LEU A 289 4.34 -11.83 -0.07
CA LEU A 289 5.60 -12.52 -0.38
C LEU A 289 6.35 -12.96 0.89
N LYS A 290 6.34 -12.13 1.94
CA LYS A 290 6.93 -12.48 3.24
C LYS A 290 6.13 -13.53 4.00
N ASP A 291 4.81 -13.46 3.95
CA ASP A 291 3.92 -14.43 4.59
C ASP A 291 4.02 -15.80 3.93
N VAL A 292 4.16 -15.81 2.60
CA VAL A 292 4.41 -16.99 1.79
C VAL A 292 5.73 -17.63 2.22
N GLU A 293 6.83 -16.85 2.27
CA GLU A 293 8.15 -17.37 2.63
C GLU A 293 8.25 -17.89 4.08
N LYS A 294 7.51 -17.29 5.03
CA LYS A 294 7.65 -17.59 6.46
C LYS A 294 6.61 -18.55 7.02
N ARG A 295 5.37 -18.49 6.53
CA ARG A 295 4.19 -19.09 7.20
C ARG A 295 3.36 -20.00 6.30
N GLU A 296 3.74 -20.15 5.03
CA GLU A 296 2.92 -20.86 4.03
C GLU A 296 1.48 -20.30 3.94
N CYS A 297 1.32 -19.00 4.21
CA CYS A 297 0.01 -18.33 4.31
C CYS A 297 -0.28 -17.47 3.07
N PHE A 298 -1.54 -17.46 2.62
CA PHE A 298 -1.99 -16.72 1.44
C PHE A 298 -3.35 -16.04 1.69
N ASP A 299 -3.39 -15.14 2.66
CA ASP A 299 -4.61 -14.41 3.03
C ASP A 299 -4.58 -12.96 2.53
N VAL A 300 -4.77 -12.79 1.21
CA VAL A 300 -4.81 -11.48 0.56
C VAL A 300 -5.91 -10.58 1.15
N PRO A 301 -7.16 -11.05 1.36
CA PRO A 301 -8.21 -10.22 1.97
C PRO A 301 -7.87 -9.72 3.37
N ASP A 302 -7.26 -10.54 4.23
CA ASP A 302 -6.85 -10.09 5.57
C ASP A 302 -5.72 -9.05 5.49
N LEU A 303 -4.75 -9.21 4.59
CA LEU A 303 -3.72 -8.19 4.35
C LEU A 303 -4.31 -6.86 3.89
N ILE A 304 -5.28 -6.89 2.97
CA ILE A 304 -6.01 -5.68 2.53
C ILE A 304 -6.73 -5.05 3.72
N LYS A 305 -7.44 -5.84 4.53
CA LYS A 305 -8.15 -5.35 5.73
C LYS A 305 -7.21 -4.72 6.75
N LYS A 306 -6.05 -5.33 6.97
CA LYS A 306 -4.99 -4.79 7.84
C LYS A 306 -4.48 -3.46 7.29
N LEU A 307 -4.20 -3.37 5.99
CA LEU A 307 -3.76 -2.12 5.37
C LEU A 307 -4.81 -1.02 5.49
N MET A 308 -6.09 -1.31 5.22
CA MET A 308 -7.16 -0.30 5.30
C MET A 308 -7.31 0.33 6.70
N LYS A 309 -6.92 -0.40 7.77
CA LYS A 309 -6.86 0.15 9.13
C LYS A 309 -5.64 1.07 9.35
N LEU A 310 -4.54 0.81 8.65
CA LEU A 310 -3.29 1.58 8.74
C LEU A 310 -3.35 2.83 7.84
N ARG A 311 -3.85 2.67 6.61
CA ARG A 311 -3.96 3.69 5.57
C ARG A 311 -5.44 3.80 5.12
N PRO A 312 -6.17 4.80 5.61
CA PRO A 312 -7.55 5.04 5.18
C PRO A 312 -7.64 5.22 3.67
N GLY A 313 -8.65 4.62 3.04
CA GLY A 313 -8.88 4.71 1.60
C GLY A 313 -8.03 3.76 0.73
N ALA A 314 -7.13 2.97 1.32
CA ALA A 314 -6.37 1.95 0.59
C ALA A 314 -7.30 0.96 -0.14
N ILE A 315 -7.05 0.71 -1.42
CA ILE A 315 -7.79 -0.26 -2.25
C ILE A 315 -9.33 0.04 -2.21
N SER A 316 -9.67 1.33 -2.29
CA SER A 316 -11.06 1.81 -2.31
C SER A 316 -11.77 1.64 -3.66
N SER A 317 -11.04 1.22 -4.70
CA SER A 317 -11.63 0.88 -6.00
C SER A 317 -11.73 -0.63 -6.16
N TYR A 318 -12.88 -1.09 -6.68
CA TYR A 318 -13.04 -2.50 -7.06
C TYR A 318 -11.99 -2.92 -8.09
N TYR A 319 -11.57 -2.02 -8.99
CA TYR A 319 -10.47 -2.30 -9.92
C TYR A 319 -9.19 -2.68 -9.17
N HIS A 320 -8.78 -1.88 -8.18
CA HIS A 320 -7.57 -2.15 -7.39
C HIS A 320 -7.69 -3.43 -6.56
N TYR A 321 -8.87 -3.70 -5.99
CA TYR A 321 -9.11 -4.96 -5.27
C TYR A 321 -8.87 -6.16 -6.19
N VAL A 322 -9.56 -6.17 -7.33
CA VAL A 322 -9.48 -7.26 -8.30
C VAL A 322 -8.05 -7.39 -8.87
N PHE A 323 -7.40 -6.27 -9.20
CA PHE A 323 -6.01 -6.28 -9.68
C PHE A 323 -5.04 -6.82 -8.62
N THR A 324 -5.21 -6.49 -7.35
CA THR A 324 -4.42 -7.06 -6.24
C THR A 324 -4.54 -8.57 -6.21
N MET A 325 -5.76 -9.10 -6.33
CA MET A 325 -5.99 -10.55 -6.38
C MET A 325 -5.31 -11.19 -7.59
N ALA A 326 -5.32 -10.53 -8.76
CA ALA A 326 -4.65 -11.04 -9.96
C ALA A 326 -3.14 -11.17 -9.76
N VAL A 327 -2.49 -10.11 -9.23
CA VAL A 327 -1.06 -10.10 -8.93
C VAL A 327 -0.72 -11.20 -7.91
N ALA A 328 -1.50 -11.30 -6.83
CA ALA A 328 -1.30 -12.32 -5.81
C ALA A 328 -1.43 -13.75 -6.37
N LEU A 329 -2.50 -14.03 -7.13
CA LEU A 329 -2.73 -15.35 -7.73
C LEU A 329 -1.61 -15.74 -8.70
N HIS A 330 -1.04 -14.78 -9.42
CA HIS A 330 0.12 -15.04 -10.26
C HIS A 330 1.34 -15.46 -9.43
N ILE A 331 1.60 -14.76 -8.31
CA ILE A 331 2.65 -15.17 -7.37
C ILE A 331 2.40 -16.58 -6.84
N GLY A 332 1.16 -16.89 -6.43
CA GLY A 332 0.78 -18.22 -5.96
C GLY A 332 0.97 -19.31 -7.02
N LYS A 333 0.67 -19.01 -8.30
CA LYS A 333 0.93 -19.91 -9.43
C LYS A 333 2.42 -20.20 -9.58
N GLU A 334 3.28 -19.18 -9.62
CA GLU A 334 4.72 -19.36 -9.80
C GLU A 334 5.38 -20.11 -8.64
N MET A 335 4.84 -19.96 -7.42
CA MET A 335 5.28 -20.72 -6.25
C MET A 335 4.71 -22.15 -6.21
N LYS A 336 3.95 -22.57 -7.24
CA LYS A 336 3.29 -23.87 -7.38
C LYS A 336 2.26 -24.19 -6.29
N TRP A 337 1.63 -23.17 -5.72
CA TRP A 337 0.74 -23.36 -4.58
C TRP A 337 -0.71 -23.67 -4.95
N CYS A 338 -1.13 -23.53 -6.21
CA CYS A 338 -2.50 -23.82 -6.72
C CYS A 338 -2.59 -23.73 -8.27
N GLU A 339 -1.70 -24.37 -9.03
CA GLU A 339 -1.56 -24.17 -10.51
C GLU A 339 -2.88 -24.24 -11.33
N PRO A 340 -3.71 -25.30 -11.23
CA PRO A 340 -4.91 -25.42 -12.07
C PRO A 340 -6.03 -24.43 -11.71
N ASP A 341 -6.09 -24.04 -10.44
CA ASP A 341 -7.14 -23.20 -9.87
C ASP A 341 -6.84 -21.70 -10.07
N CYS A 342 -5.57 -21.31 -10.07
CA CYS A 342 -5.14 -19.93 -10.33
C CYS A 342 -5.46 -19.48 -11.76
N GLU A 343 -5.24 -20.31 -12.78
CA GLU A 343 -5.52 -19.93 -14.18
C GLU A 343 -7.01 -19.68 -14.42
N LYS A 344 -7.86 -20.56 -13.89
CA LYS A 344 -9.32 -20.40 -13.96
C LYS A 344 -9.77 -19.18 -13.17
N ALA A 345 -9.24 -18.96 -11.96
CA ALA A 345 -9.57 -17.79 -11.15
C ALA A 345 -9.14 -16.49 -11.84
N LEU A 346 -7.96 -16.46 -12.46
CA LEU A 346 -7.46 -15.32 -13.24
C LEU A 346 -8.33 -15.06 -14.47
N ALA A 347 -8.73 -16.10 -15.20
CA ALA A 347 -9.65 -15.96 -16.34
C ALA A 347 -11.02 -15.43 -15.91
N ASP A 348 -11.62 -15.99 -14.85
CA ASP A 348 -12.92 -15.56 -14.30
C ASP A 348 -12.89 -14.13 -13.72
N LEU A 349 -11.75 -13.76 -13.15
CA LEU A 349 -11.50 -12.44 -12.60
C LEU A 349 -11.36 -11.41 -13.73
N THR A 350 -10.57 -11.74 -14.77
CA THR A 350 -10.31 -10.90 -15.96
C THR A 350 -11.53 -10.74 -16.87
N ALA A 351 -12.31 -11.80 -17.10
CA ALA A 351 -13.54 -11.77 -17.90
C ALA A 351 -14.65 -10.87 -17.31
N LYS A 352 -14.51 -10.48 -16.03
CA LYS A 352 -15.47 -9.62 -15.31
C LYS A 352 -14.85 -8.28 -14.87
N PHE A 353 -13.64 -7.93 -15.33
CA PHE A 353 -13.10 -6.57 -15.19
C PHE A 353 -13.97 -5.60 -16.02
N PRO A 354 -14.46 -4.50 -15.46
CA PRO A 354 -15.89 -4.33 -15.25
C PRO A 354 -16.59 -3.56 -16.39
N GLU A 355 -17.79 -4.01 -16.75
CA GLU A 355 -18.88 -3.16 -17.28
C GLU A 355 -19.58 -2.37 -16.14
N ARG A 356 -19.18 -2.55 -14.88
CA ARG A 356 -19.87 -2.00 -13.71
C ARG A 356 -19.15 -0.78 -13.15
N LYS A 357 -19.80 0.39 -13.26
CA LYS A 357 -19.41 1.62 -12.56
C LYS A 357 -19.79 1.51 -11.08
N LEU A 358 -18.84 1.83 -10.19
CA LEU A 358 -19.14 2.12 -8.79
C LEU A 358 -19.59 3.58 -8.69
N ASN A 359 -20.51 3.88 -7.78
CA ASN A 359 -20.77 5.28 -7.43
C ASN A 359 -19.65 5.85 -6.54
N GLU A 360 -19.67 7.16 -6.28
CA GLU A 360 -18.66 7.91 -5.52
C GLU A 360 -18.42 7.40 -4.09
N VAL A 361 -19.28 6.49 -3.60
CA VAL A 361 -19.23 5.90 -2.25
C VAL A 361 -18.81 4.41 -2.30
N GLY A 362 -18.39 3.92 -3.47
CA GLY A 362 -17.95 2.55 -3.68
C GLY A 362 -19.08 1.52 -3.59
N ASN A 363 -20.34 1.91 -3.80
CA ASN A 363 -21.47 0.97 -3.91
C ASN A 363 -21.69 0.58 -5.38
N LEU A 364 -22.13 -0.67 -5.59
CA LEU A 364 -22.54 -1.17 -6.90
C LEU A 364 -23.72 -0.34 -7.44
N ILE A 365 -23.56 0.25 -8.62
CA ILE A 365 -24.70 0.68 -9.43
C ILE A 365 -25.31 -0.60 -10.00
N ILE A 366 -26.47 -0.99 -9.48
CA ILE A 366 -27.29 -2.02 -10.11
C ILE A 366 -28.05 -1.29 -11.22
N ASP A 367 -27.64 -1.47 -12.48
CA ASP A 367 -28.45 -1.05 -13.61
C ASP A 367 -29.76 -1.86 -13.57
N THR A 368 -30.81 -1.24 -13.04
CA THR A 368 -32.17 -1.73 -13.21
C THR A 368 -32.57 -1.48 -14.66
N LYS A 369 -32.53 -2.55 -15.47
CA LYS A 369 -33.38 -2.63 -16.66
C LYS A 369 -34.79 -3.01 -16.26
#